data_AF-X1W000-F1
#
_entry.id   AF-X1W000-F1
#
_cell.length_a   1.000
_cell.length_b   1.000
_cell.length_c   1.000
_cell.angle_alpha   90.00
_cell.angle_beta   90.00
_cell.angle_gamma   90.00
#
_symmetry.space_group_name_H-M   'P 1'
#
loop_
_entity.id
_entity.type
_entity.pdbx_description
1 polymer ?
#
loop_
_entity_poly.entity_id
_entity_poly.type
_entity_poly.pdbx_seq_one_letter_code
_entity_poly.pdbx_strand_id
1 'polypeptide(L)'
;MDEKQKRTIGAVMSTPATQGDIFISKGLLGIMISIIMGILILVLNHAFNAQFFLIILILFLAAIMASCLGLIVGAFIKDTASLYSVIKGLGLIIYGPGIIKIFPQIPEWVGKLFPTYYVMNPIMEITREGGSWSTVNLDVFILIGIIAVFVAIVG
;
A
#
# COMPACT_ATOMS: atom_id res chain seq x y z
N MET A 1 -11.63 -15.19 -4.26
CA MET A 1 -12.19 -15.02 -5.61
C MET A 1 -12.47 -16.39 -6.24
N ASP A 2 -11.49 -17.31 -6.26
CA ASP A 2 -11.71 -18.72 -6.67
C ASP A 2 -12.88 -19.45 -5.99
N GLU A 3 -13.11 -19.23 -4.69
CA GLU A 3 -14.17 -19.93 -3.94
C GLU A 3 -15.59 -19.45 -4.26
N LYS A 4 -15.76 -18.17 -4.60
CA LYS A 4 -17.07 -17.63 -5.06
C LYS A 4 -17.48 -18.21 -6.41
N GLN A 5 -16.50 -18.61 -7.22
CA GLN A 5 -16.70 -19.07 -8.60
C GLN A 5 -17.07 -20.56 -8.68
N LYS A 6 -16.67 -21.38 -7.69
CA LYS A 6 -16.91 -22.84 -7.69
C LYS A 6 -18.25 -23.29 -7.09
N ARG A 7 -19.18 -22.37 -6.77
CA ARG A 7 -20.49 -22.72 -6.14
C ARG A 7 -20.37 -23.63 -4.92
N THR A 8 -19.24 -23.62 -4.22
CA THR A 8 -19.01 -24.41 -3.00
C THR A 8 -19.36 -23.62 -1.73
N ILE A 9 -20.22 -22.61 -1.87
CA ILE A 9 -20.72 -21.80 -0.75
C ILE A 9 -21.60 -22.65 0.19
N GLY A 10 -22.07 -23.82 -0.25
CA GLY A 10 -22.88 -24.74 0.55
C GLY A 10 -22.13 -25.68 1.48
N ALA A 11 -20.79 -25.77 1.42
CA ALA A 11 -20.01 -26.73 2.22
C ALA A 11 -19.10 -26.08 3.27
N VAL A 12 -19.29 -24.79 3.56
CA VAL A 12 -18.60 -24.05 4.63
C VAL A 12 -19.63 -23.33 5.53
N MET A 13 -20.74 -24.02 5.83
CA MET A 13 -21.73 -23.61 6.83
C MET A 13 -21.67 -24.49 8.09
N SER A 14 -20.48 -24.95 8.51
CA SER A 14 -20.34 -25.69 9.76
C SER A 14 -19.18 -25.24 10.64
N THR A 15 -18.62 -24.05 10.40
CA THR A 15 -17.70 -23.43 11.35
C THR A 15 -17.99 -21.93 11.37
N PRO A 16 -18.20 -21.31 12.55
CA PRO A 16 -18.50 -19.89 12.66
C PRO A 16 -17.20 -19.11 12.39
N ALA A 17 -16.78 -19.03 11.13
CA ALA A 17 -15.69 -18.17 10.70
C ALA A 17 -16.31 -16.86 10.21
N THR A 18 -16.29 -15.86 11.07
CA THR A 18 -16.81 -14.52 10.78
C THR A 18 -15.99 -13.91 9.63
N GLN A 19 -16.62 -13.12 8.75
CA GLN A 19 -15.95 -12.51 7.60
C GLN A 19 -14.67 -11.74 7.96
N GLY A 20 -14.53 -11.28 9.21
CA GLY A 20 -13.32 -10.66 9.74
C GLY A 20 -12.07 -11.56 9.77
N ASP A 21 -12.20 -12.86 10.06
CA ASP A 21 -11.04 -13.75 10.23
C ASP A 21 -10.34 -14.05 8.90
N ILE A 22 -11.12 -14.15 7.82
CA ILE A 22 -10.58 -14.35 6.46
C ILE A 22 -9.87 -13.08 5.98
N PHE A 23 -10.37 -11.90 6.35
CA PHE A 23 -9.76 -10.61 6.03
C PHE A 23 -8.45 -10.39 6.81
N ILE A 24 -8.43 -10.71 8.11
CA ILE A 24 -7.22 -10.63 8.94
C ILE A 24 -6.15 -11.60 8.44
N SER A 25 -6.52 -12.84 8.12
CA SER A 25 -5.60 -13.87 7.64
C SER A 25 -4.99 -13.54 6.27
N LYS A 26 -5.76 -12.95 5.35
CA LYS A 26 -5.27 -12.53 4.02
C LYS A 26 -4.48 -11.22 4.06
N GLY A 27 -4.84 -10.29 4.95
CA GLY A 27 -4.10 -9.04 5.17
C GLY A 27 -2.70 -9.30 5.74
N LEU A 28 -2.58 -10.25 6.67
CA LEU A 28 -1.29 -10.61 7.29
C LEU A 28 -0.26 -11.12 6.27
N LEU A 29 -0.68 -11.95 5.30
CA LEU A 29 0.21 -12.41 4.22
C LEU A 29 0.69 -11.24 3.36
N GLY A 30 -0.20 -10.29 3.03
CA GLY A 30 0.15 -9.10 2.27
C GLY A 30 1.14 -8.20 3.02
N ILE A 31 0.93 -8.02 4.33
CA ILE A 31 1.84 -7.25 5.19
C ILE A 31 3.21 -7.92 5.27
N MET A 32 3.25 -9.24 5.50
CA MET A 32 4.49 -10.04 5.53
C MET A 32 5.30 -9.90 4.24
N ILE A 33 4.67 -10.12 3.09
CA ILE A 33 5.33 -10.02 1.78
C ILE A 33 5.84 -8.59 1.53
N SER A 34 5.04 -7.58 1.90
CA SER A 34 5.41 -6.16 1.72
C SER A 34 6.61 -5.77 2.58
N ILE A 35 6.69 -6.26 3.83
CA ILE A 35 7.83 -6.03 4.72
C ILE A 35 9.10 -6.66 4.14
N ILE A 36 9.03 -7.93 3.72
CA ILE A 36 10.17 -8.64 3.13
C ILE A 36 10.68 -7.91 1.88
N MET A 37 9.76 -7.52 0.99
CA MET A 37 10.12 -6.81 -0.24
C MET A 37 10.70 -5.42 0.05
N GLY A 38 10.14 -4.70 1.02
CA GLY A 38 10.66 -3.41 1.47
C GLY A 38 12.09 -3.51 2.01
N ILE A 39 12.38 -4.53 2.82
CA ILE A 39 13.75 -4.79 3.32
C ILE A 39 14.69 -5.11 2.16
N LEU A 40 14.29 -5.98 1.22
CA LEU A 40 15.10 -6.31 0.05
C LEU A 40 15.45 -5.08 -0.80
N ILE A 41 14.49 -4.18 -1.02
CA ILE A 41 14.72 -2.93 -1.76
C ILE A 41 15.77 -2.07 -1.04
N LEU A 42 15.72 -1.96 0.29
CA LEU A 42 16.72 -1.20 1.05
C LEU A 42 18.12 -1.80 0.96
N VAL A 43 18.21 -3.13 1.06
CA VAL A 43 19.47 -3.86 0.91
C VAL A 43 20.08 -3.62 -0.47
N LEU A 44 19.28 -3.77 -1.52
CA LEU A 44 19.73 -3.55 -2.90
C LEU A 44 20.18 -2.10 -3.13
N ASN A 45 19.49 -1.13 -2.55
CA ASN A 45 19.81 0.29 -2.70
C ASN A 45 20.97 0.76 -1.80
N HIS A 46 21.62 -0.13 -1.03
CA HIS A 46 22.67 0.25 -0.06
C HIS A 46 22.23 1.37 0.90
N ALA A 47 20.93 1.46 1.19
CA ALA A 47 20.32 2.56 1.94
C ALA A 47 20.43 2.41 3.47
N PHE A 48 21.34 1.55 3.96
CA PHE A 48 21.50 1.22 5.38
C PHE A 48 22.09 2.34 6.25
N ASN A 49 22.61 3.43 5.66
CA ASN A 49 23.10 4.59 6.40
C ASN A 49 21.99 5.60 6.80
N ALA A 50 20.80 5.45 6.22
CA ALA A 50 19.66 6.30 6.49
C ALA A 50 18.98 5.88 7.80
N GLN A 51 18.18 6.75 8.44
CA GLN A 51 17.46 6.46 9.71
C GLN A 51 16.61 5.17 9.59
N PHE A 52 17.23 4.03 9.89
CA PHE A 52 16.72 2.69 9.56
C PHE A 52 15.35 2.42 10.15
N PHE A 53 15.16 2.86 11.40
CA PHE A 53 13.90 2.70 12.12
C PHE A 53 12.76 3.51 11.48
N LEU A 54 13.07 4.70 10.95
CA LEU A 54 12.10 5.58 10.31
C LEU A 54 11.64 4.99 8.97
N ILE A 55 12.58 4.44 8.20
CA ILE A 55 12.25 3.74 6.95
C ILE A 55 11.37 2.52 7.22
N ILE A 56 11.69 1.70 8.23
CA ILE A 56 10.85 0.55 8.61
C ILE A 56 9.43 1.01 8.96
N LEU A 57 9.30 2.09 9.72
CA LEU A 57 7.99 2.68 10.05
C LEU A 57 7.22 3.06 8.77
N ILE A 58 7.86 3.75 7.83
CA ILE A 58 7.22 4.15 6.58
C ILE A 58 6.82 2.93 5.74
N LEU A 59 7.67 1.91 5.65
CA LEU A 59 7.36 0.66 4.95
C LEU A 59 6.19 -0.09 5.61
N PHE A 60 6.12 -0.08 6.94
CA PHE A 60 4.99 -0.65 7.67
C PHE A 60 3.69 0.08 7.38
N LEU A 61 3.68 1.42 7.42
CA LEU A 61 2.52 2.23 7.04
C LEU A 61 2.13 1.99 5.57
N ALA A 62 3.11 1.90 4.67
CA ALA A 62 2.88 1.60 3.26
C ALA A 62 2.21 0.24 3.06
N ALA A 63 2.62 -0.78 3.82
CA ALA A 63 2.01 -2.10 3.79
C ALA A 63 0.54 -2.07 4.24
N ILE A 64 0.22 -1.30 5.29
CA ILE A 64 -1.16 -1.11 5.74
C ILE A 64 -1.98 -0.43 4.65
N MET A 65 -1.48 0.68 4.09
CA MET A 65 -2.17 1.41 3.01
C MET A 65 -2.43 0.52 1.79
N ALA A 66 -1.42 -0.25 1.36
CA ALA A 66 -1.53 -1.17 0.23
C ALA A 66 -2.55 -2.28 0.51
N SER A 67 -2.57 -2.82 1.73
CA SER A 67 -3.57 -3.79 2.18
C SER A 67 -4.98 -3.21 2.10
N CYS A 68 -5.22 -2.02 2.68
CA CYS A 68 -6.53 -1.36 2.62
C CYS A 68 -6.98 -1.08 1.18
N LEU A 69 -6.10 -0.57 0.32
CA LEU A 69 -6.41 -0.37 -1.10
C LEU A 69 -6.77 -1.69 -1.79
N GLY A 70 -6.01 -2.76 -1.53
CA GLY A 70 -6.31 -4.09 -2.04
C GLY A 70 -7.67 -4.63 -1.59
N LEU A 71 -8.05 -4.36 -0.34
CA LEU A 71 -9.36 -4.73 0.21
C LEU A 71 -10.50 -3.92 -0.39
N ILE A 72 -10.35 -2.59 -0.52
CA ILE A 72 -11.32 -1.71 -1.19
C ILE A 72 -11.55 -2.21 -2.62
N VAL A 73 -10.48 -2.38 -3.39
CA VAL A 73 -10.56 -2.89 -4.77
C VAL A 73 -11.18 -4.29 -4.81
N GLY A 74 -10.81 -5.17 -3.88
CA GLY A 74 -11.36 -6.52 -3.77
C GLY A 74 -12.85 -6.56 -3.41
N ALA A 75 -13.36 -5.57 -2.70
CA ALA A 75 -14.78 -5.48 -2.33
C ALA A 75 -15.67 -5.11 -3.53
N PHE A 76 -15.18 -4.23 -4.42
CA PHE A 76 -15.94 -3.76 -5.59
C PHE A 76 -15.88 -4.70 -6.79
N ILE A 77 -15.02 -5.72 -6.77
CA ILE A 77 -14.77 -6.59 -7.92
C ILE A 77 -15.45 -7.95 -7.75
N LYS A 78 -16.35 -8.25 -8.69
CA LYS A 78 -17.13 -9.50 -8.71
C LYS A 78 -16.44 -10.64 -9.48
N ASP A 79 -15.48 -10.32 -10.35
CA ASP A 79 -14.87 -11.27 -11.29
C ASP A 79 -13.34 -11.09 -11.41
N THR A 80 -12.60 -12.19 -11.52
CA THR A 80 -11.12 -12.20 -11.47
C THR A 80 -10.53 -11.47 -12.68
N ALA A 81 -11.18 -11.51 -13.84
CA ALA A 81 -10.76 -10.77 -15.04
C ALA A 81 -10.88 -9.24 -14.86
N SER A 82 -11.92 -8.79 -14.17
CA SER A 82 -12.08 -7.37 -13.79
C SER A 82 -11.03 -6.95 -12.76
N LEU A 83 -10.62 -7.87 -11.88
CA LEU A 83 -9.54 -7.66 -10.90
C LEU A 83 -8.21 -7.32 -11.58
N TYR A 84 -7.81 -8.12 -12.57
CA TYR A 84 -6.59 -7.83 -13.33
C TYR A 84 -6.70 -6.56 -14.17
N SER A 85 -7.88 -6.22 -14.70
CA SER A 85 -8.07 -4.96 -15.44
C SER A 85 -7.96 -3.75 -14.52
N VAL A 86 -8.57 -3.81 -13.33
CA VAL A 86 -8.50 -2.74 -12.34
C VAL A 86 -7.10 -2.59 -11.78
N ILE A 87 -6.39 -3.69 -11.48
CA ILE A 87 -4.97 -3.62 -11.06
C ILE A 87 -4.10 -2.95 -12.13
N LYS A 88 -4.29 -3.30 -13.41
CA LYS A 88 -3.53 -2.68 -14.51
C LYS A 88 -3.86 -1.19 -14.69
N GLY A 89 -5.13 -0.80 -14.53
CA GLY A 89 -5.55 0.61 -14.60
C GLY A 89 -5.06 1.42 -13.39
N LEU A 90 -5.20 0.88 -12.18
CA LEU A 90 -4.71 1.49 -10.94
C LEU A 90 -3.18 1.51 -10.89
N GLY A 91 -2.50 0.62 -11.61
CA GLY A 91 -1.04 0.65 -11.74
C GLY A 91 -0.53 2.02 -12.18
N LEU A 92 -1.21 2.67 -13.14
CA LEU A 92 -0.85 4.03 -13.57
C LEU A 92 -0.98 5.05 -12.43
N ILE A 93 -2.00 4.91 -11.58
CA ILE A 93 -2.23 5.79 -10.43
C ILE A 93 -1.18 5.51 -9.33
N ILE A 94 -0.85 4.24 -9.09
CA ILE A 94 0.15 3.82 -8.10
C ILE A 94 1.54 4.36 -8.48
N TYR A 95 1.91 4.28 -9.76
CA TYR A 95 3.16 4.82 -10.29
C TYR A 95 3.12 6.33 -10.57
N GLY A 96 1.93 6.95 -10.50
CA GLY A 96 1.68 8.35 -10.82
C GLY A 96 2.72 9.33 -10.27
N PRO A 97 3.03 9.34 -8.96
CA PRO A 97 3.98 10.30 -8.42
C PRO A 97 5.42 10.06 -8.93
N GLY A 98 5.80 8.81 -9.23
CA GLY A 98 7.08 8.50 -9.86
C GLY A 98 7.17 9.02 -11.30
N ILE A 99 6.08 8.89 -12.06
CA ILE A 99 5.98 9.42 -13.43
C ILE A 99 6.08 10.95 -13.41
N ILE A 100 5.38 11.63 -12.48
CA ILE A 100 5.42 13.09 -12.36
C ILE A 100 6.84 13.60 -12.09
N LYS A 101 7.62 12.92 -11.25
CA LYS A 101 9.03 13.28 -10.99
C LYS A 101 9.94 13.15 -12.22
N ILE A 102 9.57 12.34 -13.22
CA ILE A 102 10.32 12.20 -14.49
C ILE A 102 10.04 13.38 -15.43
N PHE A 103 8.87 14.00 -15.32
CA PHE A 103 8.45 15.12 -16.16
C PHE A 103 8.50 16.44 -15.38
N PRO A 104 9.64 17.16 -15.37
CA PRO A 104 9.82 18.38 -14.57
C PRO A 104 8.88 19.54 -14.97
N GLN A 105 8.24 19.44 -16.14
CA GLN A 105 7.20 20.36 -16.60
C GLN A 105 5.85 20.21 -15.87
N ILE A 106 5.63 19.10 -15.16
CA ILE A 106 4.41 18.87 -14.38
C ILE A 106 4.63 19.42 -12.96
N PRO A 107 3.73 20.27 -12.44
CA PRO A 107 3.88 20.81 -11.09
C PRO A 107 3.90 19.71 -10.02
N GLU A 108 4.78 19.84 -9.02
CA GLU A 108 4.93 18.86 -7.94
C GLU A 108 3.65 18.64 -7.11
N TRP A 109 2.80 19.66 -7.00
CA TRP A 109 1.53 19.53 -6.27
C TRP A 109 0.61 18.46 -6.87
N VAL A 110 0.74 18.17 -8.17
CA VAL A 110 -0.01 17.09 -8.83
C VAL A 110 0.38 15.73 -8.25
N GLY A 111 1.65 15.57 -7.86
CA GLY A 111 2.13 14.37 -7.16
C GLY A 111 1.42 14.15 -5.82
N LYS A 112 1.13 15.22 -5.08
CA LYS A 112 0.46 15.18 -3.76
C LYS A 112 -0.99 14.70 -3.82
N LEU A 113 -1.59 14.64 -5.01
CA LEU A 113 -2.92 14.07 -5.23
C LEU A 113 -2.94 12.54 -5.08
N PHE A 114 -1.79 11.90 -5.25
CA PHE A 114 -1.66 10.45 -5.18
C PHE A 114 -1.32 10.01 -3.75
N PRO A 115 -2.09 9.09 -3.15
CA PRO A 115 -1.79 8.56 -1.81
C PRO A 115 -0.38 7.97 -1.70
N THR A 116 0.13 7.39 -2.80
CA THR A 116 1.48 6.80 -2.87
C THR A 116 2.61 7.83 -2.80
N TYR A 117 2.32 9.12 -3.00
CA TYR A 117 3.30 10.20 -2.81
C TYR A 117 3.80 10.25 -1.37
N TYR A 118 2.91 10.13 -0.39
CA TYR A 118 3.25 10.19 1.03
C TYR A 118 4.01 8.96 1.55
N VAL A 119 4.16 7.92 0.72
CA VAL A 119 5.07 6.80 0.96
C VAL A 119 6.40 7.05 0.25
N MET A 120 6.34 7.41 -1.03
CA MET A 120 7.53 7.55 -1.87
C MET A 120 8.40 8.72 -1.45
N ASN A 121 7.80 9.87 -1.11
CA ASN A 121 8.54 11.09 -0.79
C ASN A 121 9.40 10.93 0.47
N PRO A 122 8.87 10.41 1.61
CA PRO A 122 9.71 10.12 2.78
C PRO A 122 10.84 9.12 2.52
N ILE A 123 10.58 8.05 1.76
CA ILE A 123 11.62 7.07 1.43
C ILE A 123 12.74 7.74 0.63
N MET A 124 12.39 8.55 -0.37
CA MET A 124 13.35 9.28 -1.18
C MET A 124 14.17 10.27 -0.36
N GLU A 125 13.51 11.07 0.48
CA GLU A 125 14.12 12.08 1.33
C GLU A 125 15.17 11.46 2.26
N ILE A 126 14.84 10.35 2.91
CA ILE A 126 15.71 9.71 3.91
C ILE A 126 16.85 8.92 3.22
N THR A 127 16.58 8.30 2.07
CA THR A 127 17.56 7.43 1.39
C THR A 127 18.49 8.17 0.44
N ARG A 128 18.04 9.25 -0.20
CA ARG A 128 18.81 10.00 -1.20
C ARG A 128 19.29 11.35 -0.70
N GLU A 129 18.46 12.06 0.04
CA GLU A 129 18.72 13.44 0.47
C GLU A 129 19.27 13.52 1.91
N GLY A 130 19.32 12.37 2.62
CA GLY A 130 19.81 12.31 3.99
C GLY A 130 18.88 12.99 5.00
N GLY A 131 17.61 13.16 4.64
CA GLY A 131 16.62 13.81 5.47
C GLY A 131 16.35 13.09 6.78
N SER A 132 15.78 13.83 7.73
CA SER A 132 15.50 13.34 9.08
C SER A 132 14.00 13.37 9.39
N TRP A 133 13.58 12.89 10.56
CA TRP A 133 12.18 13.00 11.01
C TRP A 133 11.57 14.41 10.84
N SER A 134 12.35 15.47 10.98
CA SER A 134 11.87 16.85 10.79
C SER A 134 11.43 17.17 9.36
N THR A 135 11.97 16.48 8.35
CA THR A 135 11.64 16.71 6.93
C THR A 135 10.46 15.86 6.47
N VAL A 136 10.26 14.69 7.08
CA VAL A 136 9.24 13.71 6.66
C VAL A 136 8.03 13.61 7.57
N ASN A 137 8.05 14.25 8.75
CA ASN A 137 6.97 14.14 9.74
C ASN A 137 5.58 14.46 9.16
N LEU A 138 5.47 15.52 8.35
CA LEU A 138 4.22 15.98 7.77
C LEU A 138 3.67 14.93 6.79
N ASP A 139 4.52 14.39 5.92
CA ASP A 139 4.15 13.33 4.99
C ASP A 139 3.70 12.06 5.72
N VAL A 140 4.38 11.70 6.82
CA VAL A 140 4.01 10.55 7.67
C VAL A 140 2.65 10.78 8.35
N PHE A 141 2.38 11.98 8.86
CA PHE A 141 1.07 12.29 9.47
C PHE A 141 -0.06 12.25 8.44
N ILE A 142 0.16 12.78 7.24
CA ILE A 142 -0.83 12.68 6.15
C ILE A 142 -1.05 11.21 5.77
N LEU A 143 0.01 10.42 5.67
CA LEU A 143 -0.09 8.99 5.39
C LEU A 143 -0.94 8.26 6.44
N ILE A 144 -0.74 8.55 7.73
CA ILE A 144 -1.57 8.00 8.81
C ILE A 144 -3.03 8.43 8.65
N GLY A 145 -3.28 9.70 8.32
CA GLY A 145 -4.63 10.21 8.07
C GLY A 145 -5.33 9.48 6.91
N ILE A 146 -4.62 9.26 5.80
CA ILE A 146 -5.11 8.50 4.65
C ILE A 146 -5.44 7.05 5.05
N ILE A 147 -4.54 6.41 5.80
CA ILE A 147 -4.75 5.04 6.30
C ILE A 147 -6.00 4.98 7.18
N ALA A 148 -6.18 5.92 8.10
CA ALA A 148 -7.36 5.96 8.97
C ALA A 148 -8.66 6.09 8.16
N VAL A 149 -8.68 6.94 7.13
CA VAL A 149 -9.82 7.05 6.20
C VAL A 149 -10.06 5.74 5.46
N PHE A 150 -9.03 5.09 4.94
CA PHE A 150 -9.18 3.82 4.22
C PHE A 150 -9.68 2.70 5.13
N VAL A 151 -9.19 2.63 6.37
CA VAL A 151 -9.68 1.68 7.37
C VAL A 151 -11.15 1.93 7.67
N ALA A 152 -11.57 3.19 7.83
CA ALA A 152 -12.98 3.54 8.05
C ALA A 152 -13.91 3.22 6.85
N ILE A 153 -13.36 3.13 5.63
CA ILE A 153 -14.11 2.72 4.43
C ILE A 153 -14.25 1.18 4.37
N VAL A 154 -13.27 0.44 4.92
CA VAL A 154 -13.20 -1.02 4.83
C VAL A 154 -13.87 -1.73 6.02
N GLY A 155 -13.77 -1.15 7.22
CA GLY A 155 -14.37 -1.68 8.46
C GLY A 155 -15.82 -1.30 8.63
#